data_AF-A0A7H0XKW2-F1
#
_entry.id   AF-A0A7H0XKW2-F1
#
_cell.length_a   1.000
_cell.length_b   1.000
_cell.length_c   1.000
_cell.angle_alpha   90.00
_cell.angle_beta   90.00
_cell.angle_gamma   90.00
#
_symmetry.space_group_name_H-M   'P 1'
#
loop_
_entity.id
_entity.type
_entity.pdbx_description
1 polymer ?
#
loop_
_entity_poly.entity_id
_entity_poly.type
_entity_poly.pdbx_seq_one_letter_code
_entity_poly.pdbx_strand_id
1 'polypeptide(L)'
;NVWCAAGKGTFSTDELVRRIESSGLEKVVSHHRLIVPQLGAPGVAAHEVKRLSGFKVTYGPVRSQDLPAFIDGGFKATPEMREKTFSTWERLVLVPVELVPALKAAIIVIPVFAFLAGLGGSSGYWNNLMNHGLFAAVALLSGVLAGTVLTPILLPWLPGRALSLKGILLGLLVALALVLAWDAHPLRAFTSPEYLAWLLIVPALVGYFAMNFTGASTYTSLSGVKKEMRW
;
A
#
# COMPACT_ATOMS: atom_id res chain seq x y z
N ASN A 1 1.35 11.51 -5.04
CA ASN A 1 2.60 11.99 -4.40
C ASN A 1 3.68 12.14 -5.48
N VAL A 2 4.82 12.79 -5.18
CA VAL A 2 5.88 13.06 -6.18
C VAL A 2 6.49 11.79 -6.76
N TRP A 3 6.74 10.78 -5.92
CA TRP A 3 7.33 9.50 -6.35
C TRP A 3 6.46 8.78 -7.38
N CYS A 4 5.17 8.61 -7.09
CA CYS A 4 4.23 8.00 -8.02
C CYS A 4 4.07 8.85 -9.29
N ALA A 5 4.07 10.17 -9.17
CA ALA A 5 3.97 11.07 -10.31
C ALA A 5 5.18 10.93 -11.24
N ALA A 6 6.38 10.80 -10.68
CA ALA A 6 7.62 10.56 -11.41
C ALA A 6 7.60 9.19 -12.10
N GLY A 7 7.21 8.13 -11.38
CA GLY A 7 7.07 6.78 -11.93
C GLY A 7 6.00 6.67 -13.04
N LYS A 8 4.96 7.51 -13.00
CA LYS A 8 3.90 7.58 -14.02
C LYS A 8 4.20 8.58 -15.16
N GLY A 9 5.33 9.29 -15.12
CA GLY A 9 5.70 10.29 -16.13
C GLY A 9 4.97 11.64 -16.03
N THR A 10 4.04 11.79 -15.08
CA THR A 10 3.33 13.07 -14.82
C THR A 10 4.19 14.09 -14.06
N PHE A 11 5.28 13.66 -13.45
CA PHE A 11 6.35 14.53 -12.94
C PHE A 11 7.64 14.17 -13.69
N SER A 12 7.80 14.75 -14.88
CA SER A 12 8.85 14.40 -15.84
C SER A 12 9.70 15.60 -16.26
N THR A 13 10.82 15.32 -16.93
CA THR A 13 11.65 16.35 -17.59
C THR A 13 10.81 17.31 -18.42
N ASP A 14 9.99 16.79 -19.33
CA ASP A 14 9.22 17.62 -20.27
C ASP A 14 8.18 18.47 -19.54
N GLU A 15 7.51 17.88 -18.54
CA GLU A 15 6.56 18.63 -17.73
C GLU A 15 7.25 19.73 -16.95
N LEU A 16 8.42 19.45 -16.36
CA LEU A 16 9.18 20.45 -15.62
C LEU A 16 9.64 21.61 -16.51
N VAL A 17 10.17 21.31 -17.70
CA VAL A 17 10.59 22.33 -18.69
C VAL A 17 9.41 23.20 -19.12
N ARG A 18 8.27 22.58 -19.48
CA ARG A 18 7.05 23.33 -19.84
C ARG A 18 6.59 24.26 -18.72
N ARG A 19 6.70 23.82 -17.45
CA ARG A 19 6.33 24.65 -16.28
C ARG A 19 7.31 25.80 -16.05
N ILE A 20 8.60 25.60 -16.29
CA ILE A 20 9.60 26.68 -16.23
C ILE A 20 9.27 27.77 -17.26
N GLU A 21 9.02 27.37 -18.51
CA GLU A 21 8.71 28.29 -19.60
C GLU A 21 7.39 29.03 -19.39
N SER A 22 6.30 28.30 -19.12
CA SER A 22 4.97 28.88 -18.96
C SER A 22 4.82 29.77 -17.72
N SER A 23 5.60 29.53 -16.68
CA SER A 23 5.66 30.42 -15.51
C SER A 23 6.53 31.65 -15.73
N GLY A 24 7.29 31.72 -16.83
CA GLY A 24 8.23 32.79 -17.08
C GLY A 24 9.32 32.89 -16.00
N LEU A 25 9.70 31.76 -15.39
CA LEU A 25 10.58 31.73 -14.21
C LEU A 25 11.91 32.47 -14.46
N GLU A 26 12.45 32.37 -15.67
CA GLU A 26 13.67 33.07 -16.11
C GLU A 26 13.58 34.60 -15.95
N LYS A 27 12.37 35.17 -16.02
CA LYS A 27 12.14 36.62 -15.87
C LYS A 27 12.03 37.06 -14.41
N VAL A 28 11.91 36.12 -13.47
CA VAL A 28 11.62 36.38 -12.05
C VAL A 28 12.86 36.23 -11.17
N VAL A 29 13.77 35.31 -11.53
CA VAL A 29 14.97 35.02 -10.74
C VAL A 29 16.24 35.34 -11.53
N SER A 30 17.25 35.89 -10.85
CA SER A 30 18.56 36.20 -11.46
C SER A 30 19.48 34.99 -11.59
N HIS A 31 19.07 33.83 -11.07
CA HIS A 31 19.86 32.60 -11.07
C HIS A 31 19.18 31.49 -11.87
N HIS A 32 19.97 30.56 -12.40
CA HIS A 32 19.46 29.40 -13.15
C HIS A 32 19.62 28.12 -12.33
N ARG A 33 19.07 28.11 -11.12
CA ARG A 33 19.04 26.94 -10.22
C ARG A 33 17.62 26.56 -9.90
N LEU A 34 17.34 25.26 -9.97
CA LEU A 34 16.05 24.69 -9.62
C LEU A 34 16.24 23.57 -8.61
N ILE A 35 15.54 23.65 -7.47
CA ILE A 35 15.53 22.57 -6.48
C ILE A 35 14.35 21.66 -6.81
N VAL A 36 14.64 20.37 -7.01
CA VAL A 36 13.62 19.34 -7.31
C VAL A 36 13.60 18.33 -6.15
N PRO A 37 12.43 17.81 -5.74
CA PRO A 37 12.38 16.80 -4.67
C PRO A 37 13.21 15.55 -5.02
N GLN A 38 13.92 14.99 -4.04
CA GLN A 38 14.76 13.78 -4.24
C GLN A 38 13.98 12.62 -4.88
N LEU A 39 12.73 12.42 -4.45
CA LEU A 39 11.85 11.35 -4.92
C LEU A 39 11.30 11.57 -6.35
N GLY A 40 11.59 12.72 -6.97
CA GLY A 40 11.30 12.99 -8.39
C GLY A 40 12.36 12.47 -9.35
N ALA A 41 13.52 12.04 -8.85
CA ALA A 41 14.65 11.61 -9.67
C ALA A 41 14.35 10.54 -10.72
N PRO A 42 13.46 9.55 -10.49
CA PRO A 42 13.11 8.57 -11.53
C PRO A 42 12.46 9.17 -12.79
N GLY A 43 11.82 10.35 -12.67
CA GLY A 43 11.10 10.99 -13.79
C GLY A 43 11.82 12.18 -14.41
N VAL A 44 12.79 12.78 -13.70
CA VAL A 44 13.45 14.01 -14.12
C VAL A 44 14.91 13.75 -14.49
N ALA A 45 15.27 13.97 -15.75
CA ALA A 45 16.65 13.93 -16.22
C ALA A 45 17.28 15.32 -16.06
N ALA A 46 18.05 15.53 -14.98
CA ALA A 46 18.64 16.84 -14.64
C ALA A 46 19.49 17.46 -15.77
N HIS A 47 20.19 16.63 -16.54
CA HIS A 47 21.00 17.09 -17.68
C HIS A 47 20.13 17.59 -18.83
N GLU A 48 19.00 16.92 -19.10
CA GLU A 48 18.04 17.33 -20.12
C GLU A 48 17.31 18.62 -19.73
N VAL A 49 16.89 18.74 -18.47
CA VAL A 49 16.29 20.00 -17.97
C VAL A 49 17.26 21.16 -18.17
N LYS A 50 18.55 20.98 -17.84
CA LYS A 50 19.56 22.02 -18.08
C LYS A 50 19.74 22.32 -19.57
N ARG A 51 19.75 21.31 -20.44
CA ARG A 51 19.91 21.47 -21.88
C ARG A 51 18.74 22.25 -22.49
N LEU A 52 17.52 21.96 -22.06
CA LEU A 52 16.30 22.51 -22.65
C LEU A 52 15.90 23.87 -22.06
N SER A 53 16.07 24.06 -20.75
CA SER A 53 15.62 25.27 -20.04
C SER A 53 16.75 26.18 -19.54
N GLY A 54 18.01 25.74 -19.61
CA GLY A 54 19.14 26.44 -18.98
C GLY A 54 19.23 26.30 -17.45
N PHE A 55 18.16 25.84 -16.78
CA PHE A 55 18.16 25.68 -15.31
C PHE A 55 18.93 24.45 -14.86
N LYS A 56 19.89 24.66 -13.96
CA LYS A 56 20.61 23.57 -13.28
C LYS A 56 19.72 23.00 -12.17
N VAL A 57 19.28 21.76 -12.37
CA VAL A 57 18.55 20.98 -11.35
C VAL A 57 19.50 20.54 -10.24
N THR A 58 19.09 20.78 -9.00
CA THR A 58 19.69 20.26 -7.78
C THR A 58 18.63 19.44 -7.04
N TYR A 59 18.94 18.20 -6.70
CA TYR A 59 18.03 17.39 -5.91
C TYR A 59 18.10 17.83 -4.45
N GLY A 60 16.96 18.32 -3.95
CA GLY A 60 16.76 18.69 -2.56
C GLY A 60 16.49 17.48 -1.67
N PRO A 61 16.13 17.69 -0.40
CA PRO A 61 15.83 16.62 0.55
C PRO A 61 14.57 15.84 0.18
N VAL A 62 14.39 14.67 0.80
CA VAL A 62 13.16 13.85 0.72
C VAL A 62 11.98 14.57 1.39
N ARG A 63 12.22 15.22 2.54
CA ARG A 63 11.21 15.97 3.28
C ARG A 63 11.38 17.46 3.02
N SER A 64 10.28 18.15 2.72
CA SER A 64 10.30 19.60 2.51
C SER A 64 10.70 20.40 3.74
N GLN A 65 10.53 19.83 4.94
CA GLN A 65 10.92 20.45 6.21
C GLN A 65 12.43 20.65 6.34
N ASP A 66 13.23 19.84 5.64
CA ASP A 66 14.70 19.92 5.66
C ASP A 66 15.24 20.98 4.68
N LEU A 67 14.36 21.64 3.92
CA LEU A 67 14.74 22.60 2.89
C LEU A 67 15.55 23.80 3.43
N PRO A 68 15.20 24.42 4.59
CA PRO A 68 16.01 25.50 5.15
C PRO A 68 17.45 25.06 5.45
N ALA A 69 17.61 23.97 6.20
CA ALA A 69 18.94 23.41 6.53
C ALA A 69 19.73 22.99 5.28
N PHE A 70 19.05 22.48 4.25
CA PHE A 70 19.66 22.17 2.96
C PHE A 70 20.20 23.42 2.24
N ILE A 71 19.45 24.53 2.27
CA ILE A 71 19.87 25.80 1.65
C ILE A 71 21.04 26.40 2.43
N ASP A 72 20.93 26.45 3.77
CA ASP A 72 21.98 26.96 4.66
C ASP A 72 23.27 26.14 4.55
N GLY A 73 23.13 24.82 4.34
CA GLY A 73 24.22 23.90 4.05
C GLY A 73 24.83 24.02 2.65
N GLY A 74 24.49 25.07 1.89
CA GLY A 74 25.02 25.30 0.55
C GLY A 74 24.49 24.33 -0.50
N PHE A 75 23.22 23.92 -0.38
CA PHE A 75 22.52 23.03 -1.31
C PHE A 75 23.13 21.63 -1.39
N LYS A 76 23.66 21.14 -0.26
CA LYS A 76 24.20 19.78 -0.10
C LYS A 76 23.33 19.00 0.87
N ALA A 77 22.62 18.00 0.36
CA ALA A 77 21.78 17.12 1.18
C ALA A 77 22.66 16.16 1.97
N THR A 78 22.47 16.14 3.30
CA THR A 78 23.11 15.16 4.19
C THR A 78 22.56 13.75 3.92
N PRO A 79 23.22 12.68 4.40
CA PRO A 79 22.70 11.32 4.27
C PRO A 79 21.28 11.17 4.82
N GLU A 80 20.98 11.78 5.97
CA GLU A 80 19.68 11.69 6.64
C GLU A 80 18.57 12.33 5.80
N MET A 81 18.88 13.44 5.12
CA MET A 81 17.94 14.14 4.22
C MET A 81 17.59 13.31 2.97
N ARG A 82 18.38 12.28 2.65
CA ARG A 82 18.18 11.40 1.47
C ARG A 82 17.38 10.15 1.81
N GLU A 83 17.18 9.86 3.09
CA GLU A 83 16.56 8.62 3.54
C GLU A 83 15.11 8.83 3.99
N LYS A 84 14.28 7.81 3.71
CA LYS A 84 12.92 7.72 4.26
C LYS A 84 12.93 6.60 5.29
N THR A 85 12.68 6.96 6.55
CA THR A 85 12.74 6.01 7.67
C THR A 85 11.65 4.94 7.62
N PHE A 86 10.52 5.22 6.95
CA PHE A 86 9.38 4.32 6.77
C PHE A 86 8.95 3.67 8.08
N SER A 87 8.83 4.49 9.12
CA SER A 87 8.45 4.09 10.47
C SER A 87 7.00 3.58 10.51
N THR A 88 6.60 2.94 11.62
CA THR A 88 5.23 2.45 11.79
C THR A 88 4.19 3.54 11.55
N TRP A 89 4.43 4.76 12.04
CA TRP A 89 3.54 5.90 11.80
C TRP A 89 3.44 6.27 10.32
N GLU A 90 4.56 6.30 9.60
CA GLU A 90 4.57 6.60 8.17
C GLU A 90 3.82 5.54 7.34
N ARG A 91 3.81 4.28 7.80
CA ARG A 91 3.01 3.20 7.19
C ARG A 91 1.53 3.34 7.49
N LEU A 92 1.17 3.70 8.73
CA LEU A 92 -0.22 3.92 9.12
C LEU A 92 -0.89 5.01 8.29
N VAL A 93 -0.16 6.08 7.94
CA VAL A 93 -0.67 7.14 7.06
C VAL A 93 -1.05 6.61 5.66
N LEU A 94 -0.49 5.48 5.24
CA LEU A 94 -0.77 4.85 3.93
C LEU A 94 -1.92 3.84 3.98
N VAL A 95 -2.32 3.37 5.17
CA VAL A 95 -3.42 2.41 5.35
C VAL A 95 -4.71 2.84 4.64
N PRO A 96 -5.15 4.11 4.70
CA PRO A 96 -6.39 4.53 4.03
C PRO A 96 -6.40 4.32 2.51
N VAL A 97 -5.23 4.33 1.86
CA VAL A 97 -5.10 4.13 0.40
C VAL A 97 -5.59 2.74 -0.01
N GLU A 98 -5.35 1.73 0.82
CA GLU A 98 -5.78 0.34 0.58
C GLU A 98 -7.11 0.02 1.28
N LEU A 99 -7.32 0.53 2.50
CA LEU A 99 -8.50 0.22 3.31
C LEU A 99 -9.79 0.79 2.68
N VAL A 100 -9.78 2.02 2.18
CA VAL A 100 -11.02 2.65 1.65
C VAL A 100 -11.55 1.91 0.41
N PRO A 101 -10.72 1.59 -0.61
CA PRO A 101 -11.16 0.74 -1.72
C PRO A 101 -11.62 -0.66 -1.26
N ALA A 102 -10.91 -1.27 -0.31
CA ALA A 102 -11.27 -2.58 0.22
C ALA A 102 -12.65 -2.58 0.91
N LEU A 103 -12.95 -1.55 1.71
CA LEU A 103 -14.26 -1.40 2.35
C LEU A 103 -15.38 -1.16 1.34
N LYS A 104 -15.13 -0.41 0.26
CA LYS A 104 -16.11 -0.24 -0.83
C LYS A 104 -16.45 -1.57 -1.49
N ALA A 105 -15.45 -2.41 -1.73
CA ALA A 105 -15.69 -3.77 -2.22
C ALA A 105 -16.42 -4.62 -1.18
N ALA A 106 -16.05 -4.53 0.10
CA ALA A 106 -16.66 -5.29 1.19
C ALA A 106 -18.17 -4.98 1.35
N ILE A 107 -18.61 -3.74 1.12
CA ILE A 107 -20.03 -3.36 1.12
C ILE A 107 -20.86 -4.17 0.12
N ILE A 108 -20.26 -4.65 -0.97
CA ILE A 108 -20.93 -5.49 -1.97
C ILE A 108 -20.72 -6.97 -1.65
N VAL A 109 -19.49 -7.38 -1.35
CA VAL A 109 -19.13 -8.79 -1.14
C VAL A 109 -19.80 -9.37 0.10
N ILE A 110 -19.86 -8.63 1.22
CA ILE A 110 -20.44 -9.13 2.47
C ILE A 110 -21.93 -9.47 2.31
N PRO A 111 -22.81 -8.60 1.78
CA PRO A 111 -24.21 -8.94 1.56
C PRO A 111 -24.39 -10.13 0.62
N VAL A 112 -23.56 -10.27 -0.42
CA VAL A 112 -23.60 -11.42 -1.34
C VAL A 112 -23.30 -12.71 -0.58
N PHE A 113 -22.23 -12.76 0.20
CA PHE A 113 -21.89 -13.93 1.01
C PHE A 113 -22.94 -14.21 2.08
N ALA A 114 -23.49 -13.19 2.72
CA ALA A 114 -24.54 -13.33 3.71
C ALA A 114 -25.83 -13.91 3.09
N PHE A 115 -26.22 -13.43 1.90
CA PHE A 115 -27.36 -13.97 1.15
C PHE A 115 -27.14 -15.44 0.79
N LEU A 116 -25.96 -15.80 0.27
CA LEU A 116 -25.62 -17.18 -0.07
C LEU A 116 -25.61 -18.09 1.17
N ALA A 117 -25.08 -17.61 2.29
CA ALA A 117 -25.10 -18.33 3.56
C ALA A 117 -26.54 -18.62 4.03
N GLY A 118 -27.46 -17.68 3.84
CA GLY A 118 -28.89 -17.89 4.15
C GLY A 118 -29.51 -19.07 3.40
N LEU A 119 -29.08 -19.33 2.17
CA LEU A 119 -29.62 -20.40 1.30
C LEU A 119 -28.97 -21.77 1.53
N GLY A 120 -27.77 -21.82 2.10
CA GLY A 120 -26.93 -23.03 2.09
C GLY A 120 -27.07 -23.98 3.30
N GLY A 121 -27.76 -23.58 4.37
CA GLY A 121 -27.83 -24.37 5.61
C GLY A 121 -29.10 -25.21 5.75
N SER A 122 -29.02 -26.24 6.60
CA SER A 122 -30.14 -27.15 6.92
C SER A 122 -31.21 -26.53 7.81
N SER A 123 -30.95 -25.34 8.36
CA SER A 123 -31.91 -24.59 9.19
C SER A 123 -32.63 -23.51 8.38
N GLY A 124 -33.61 -22.81 8.97
CA GLY A 124 -34.32 -21.73 8.29
C GLY A 124 -33.38 -20.57 7.88
N TYR A 125 -33.74 -19.87 6.80
CA TYR A 125 -32.93 -18.79 6.21
C TYR A 125 -32.35 -17.81 7.23
N TRP A 126 -33.17 -17.33 8.15
CA TRP A 126 -32.76 -16.36 9.17
C TRP A 126 -31.73 -16.92 10.16
N ASN A 127 -31.86 -18.19 10.53
CA ASN A 127 -30.91 -18.83 11.43
C ASN A 127 -29.59 -19.12 10.72
N ASN A 128 -29.63 -19.53 9.46
CA ASN A 128 -28.41 -19.67 8.65
C ASN A 128 -27.69 -18.33 8.46
N LEU A 129 -28.45 -17.27 8.16
CA LEU A 129 -27.92 -15.91 8.00
C LEU A 129 -27.24 -15.41 9.27
N MET A 130 -27.83 -15.63 10.44
CA MET A 130 -27.28 -15.19 11.72
C MET A 130 -26.03 -15.96 12.15
N ASN A 131 -25.92 -17.25 11.81
CA ASN A 131 -24.75 -18.04 12.19
C ASN A 131 -23.65 -17.97 11.11
N HIS A 132 -23.95 -18.46 9.90
CA HIS A 132 -23.00 -18.56 8.80
C HIS A 132 -22.76 -17.21 8.12
N GLY A 133 -23.83 -16.42 7.92
CA GLY A 133 -23.71 -15.10 7.29
C GLY A 133 -22.96 -14.09 8.16
N LEU A 134 -23.19 -14.10 9.48
CA LEU A 134 -22.44 -13.27 10.42
C LEU A 134 -20.98 -13.70 10.48
N PHE A 135 -20.69 -15.01 10.55
CA PHE A 135 -19.32 -15.50 10.50
C PHE A 135 -18.60 -15.06 9.22
N ALA A 136 -19.26 -15.19 8.06
CA ALA A 136 -18.72 -14.75 6.78
C ALA A 136 -18.40 -13.26 6.78
N ALA A 137 -19.30 -12.42 7.30
CA ALA A 137 -19.08 -10.97 7.41
C ALA A 137 -17.88 -10.66 8.30
N VAL A 138 -17.77 -11.29 9.47
CA VAL A 138 -16.66 -11.10 10.41
C VAL A 138 -15.35 -11.59 9.80
N ALA A 139 -15.34 -12.75 9.15
CA ALA A 139 -14.16 -13.31 8.49
C ALA A 139 -13.64 -12.40 7.36
N LEU A 140 -14.55 -11.91 6.50
CA LEU A 140 -14.20 -10.99 5.42
C LEU A 140 -13.68 -9.65 5.95
N LEU A 141 -14.36 -9.04 6.94
CA LEU A 141 -13.90 -7.80 7.55
C LEU A 141 -12.54 -7.98 8.25
N SER A 142 -12.35 -9.09 8.96
CA SER A 142 -11.08 -9.40 9.61
C SER A 142 -9.96 -9.59 8.58
N GLY A 143 -10.24 -10.24 7.44
CA GLY A 143 -9.28 -10.36 6.35
C GLY A 143 -8.93 -9.01 5.72
N VAL A 144 -9.92 -8.13 5.51
CA VAL A 144 -9.68 -6.75 5.04
C VAL A 144 -8.80 -5.99 6.03
N LEU A 145 -9.13 -6.00 7.33
CA LEU A 145 -8.37 -5.30 8.35
C LEU A 145 -6.96 -5.89 8.53
N ALA A 146 -6.83 -7.21 8.47
CA ALA A 146 -5.54 -7.88 8.57
C ALA A 146 -4.63 -7.55 7.37
N GLY A 147 -5.19 -7.57 6.16
CA GLY A 147 -4.47 -7.25 4.93
C GLY A 147 -4.10 -5.78 4.81
N THR A 148 -5.01 -4.86 5.13
CA THR A 148 -4.82 -3.42 4.89
C THR A 148 -4.24 -2.67 6.08
N VAL A 149 -4.46 -3.13 7.32
CA VAL A 149 -4.04 -2.44 8.55
C VAL A 149 -2.94 -3.20 9.28
N LEU A 150 -3.18 -4.48 9.63
CA LEU A 150 -2.21 -5.25 10.41
C LEU A 150 -0.95 -5.55 9.60
N THR A 151 -1.06 -5.83 8.30
CA THR A 151 0.10 -6.14 7.47
C THR A 151 1.12 -4.98 7.44
N PRO A 152 0.75 -3.72 7.14
CA PRO A 152 1.71 -2.60 7.22
C PRO A 152 2.34 -2.41 8.61
N ILE A 153 1.57 -2.62 9.68
CA ILE A 153 2.06 -2.51 11.06
C ILE A 153 3.09 -3.60 11.34
N LEU A 154 2.76 -4.84 10.99
CA LEU A 154 3.55 -6.03 11.33
C LEU A 154 4.66 -6.34 10.32
N LEU A 155 4.73 -5.60 9.21
CA LEU A 155 5.61 -5.84 8.07
C LEU A 155 7.08 -6.17 8.40
N PRO A 156 7.75 -5.53 9.39
CA PRO A 156 9.14 -5.82 9.75
C PRO A 156 9.30 -7.17 10.43
N TRP A 157 8.26 -7.65 11.13
CA TRP A 157 8.30 -8.87 11.91
C TRP A 157 7.75 -10.07 11.15
N LEU A 158 6.96 -9.85 10.09
CA LEU A 158 6.43 -10.94 9.26
C LEU A 158 7.55 -11.60 8.45
N PRO A 159 7.70 -12.93 8.49
CA PRO A 159 8.74 -13.64 7.76
C PRO A 159 8.43 -13.73 6.26
N GLY A 160 9.48 -13.84 5.45
CA GLY A 160 9.38 -13.97 3.99
C GLY A 160 9.86 -12.74 3.23
N ARG A 161 10.05 -12.90 1.91
CA ARG A 161 10.50 -11.81 1.01
C ARG A 161 9.35 -11.15 0.26
N ALA A 162 8.41 -11.95 -0.24
CA ALA A 162 7.21 -11.45 -0.90
C ALA A 162 6.21 -10.93 0.14
N LEU A 163 5.56 -9.80 -0.14
CA LEU A 163 4.52 -9.25 0.71
C LEU A 163 3.27 -10.15 0.69
N SER A 164 2.95 -10.76 -0.45
CA SER A 164 1.88 -11.76 -0.57
C SER A 164 2.07 -12.92 0.40
N LEU A 165 3.29 -13.47 0.50
CA LEU A 165 3.61 -14.56 1.42
C LEU A 165 3.50 -14.12 2.89
N LYS A 166 4.00 -12.92 3.23
CA LYS A 166 3.82 -12.34 4.57
C LYS A 166 2.33 -12.21 4.92
N GLY A 167 1.53 -11.75 3.97
CA GLY A 167 0.09 -11.62 4.10
C GLY A 167 -0.62 -12.96 4.27
N ILE A 168 -0.27 -13.99 3.48
CA ILE A 168 -0.83 -15.34 3.62
C ILE A 168 -0.56 -15.90 5.02
N LEU A 169 0.66 -15.76 5.52
CA LEU A 169 1.02 -16.24 6.86
C LEU A 169 0.22 -15.53 7.95
N LEU A 170 0.10 -14.19 7.87
CA LEU A 170 -0.72 -13.43 8.80
C LEU A 170 -2.20 -13.80 8.68
N GLY A 171 -2.70 -13.96 7.46
CA GLY A 171 -4.08 -14.33 7.19
C GLY A 171 -4.40 -15.74 7.69
N LEU A 172 -3.47 -16.67 7.64
CA LEU A 172 -3.62 -18.01 8.21
C LEU A 172 -3.77 -17.94 9.73
N LEU A 173 -2.95 -17.13 10.39
CA LEU A 173 -3.06 -16.90 11.83
C LEU A 173 -4.40 -16.27 12.21
N VAL A 174 -4.86 -15.27 11.45
CA VAL A 174 -6.15 -14.61 11.68
C VAL A 174 -7.31 -15.57 11.42
N ALA A 175 -7.27 -16.34 10.33
CA ALA A 175 -8.29 -17.32 10.00
C ALA A 175 -8.40 -18.41 11.08
N LEU A 176 -7.26 -18.94 11.52
CA LEU A 176 -7.20 -19.93 12.58
C LEU A 176 -7.75 -19.38 13.90
N ALA A 177 -7.34 -18.16 14.29
CA ALA A 177 -7.85 -17.52 15.50
C ALA A 177 -9.37 -17.33 15.46
N LEU A 178 -9.93 -16.90 14.32
CA LEU A 178 -11.37 -16.72 14.15
C LEU A 178 -12.12 -18.05 14.24
N VAL A 179 -11.64 -19.06 13.54
CA VAL A 179 -12.25 -20.40 13.50
C VAL A 179 -12.25 -21.04 14.88
N LEU A 180 -11.14 -20.92 15.64
CA LEU A 180 -11.04 -21.46 17.00
C LEU A 180 -11.85 -20.67 18.03
N ALA A 181 -12.07 -19.37 17.82
CA ALA A 181 -12.81 -18.51 18.75
C ALA A 181 -14.33 -18.55 18.52
N TRP A 182 -14.79 -18.91 17.32
CA TRP A 182 -16.20 -18.85 16.95
C TRP A 182 -17.00 -20.06 17.45
N ASP A 183 -16.40 -21.25 17.42
CA ASP A 183 -17.08 -22.50 17.78
C ASP A 183 -16.60 -23.02 19.15
N ALA A 184 -17.55 -23.45 19.98
CA ALA A 184 -17.28 -24.05 21.30
C ALA A 184 -16.57 -25.42 21.19
N HIS A 185 -16.54 -26.02 20.00
CA HIS A 185 -15.82 -27.26 19.71
C HIS A 185 -14.77 -27.06 18.61
N PRO A 186 -13.59 -26.50 18.95
CA PRO A 186 -12.60 -26.03 17.97
C PRO A 186 -12.07 -27.14 17.06
N LEU A 187 -12.10 -28.39 17.51
CA LEU A 187 -11.64 -29.55 16.73
C LEU A 187 -12.59 -29.92 15.58
N ARG A 188 -13.90 -29.60 15.68
CA ARG A 188 -14.84 -29.77 14.56
C ARG A 188 -14.56 -28.80 13.42
N ALA A 189 -13.82 -27.73 13.72
CA ALA A 189 -13.51 -26.73 12.75
C ALA A 189 -12.56 -27.22 11.65
N PHE A 190 -11.77 -28.26 11.92
CA PHE A 190 -10.88 -28.89 10.93
C PHE A 190 -11.56 -29.96 10.07
N THR A 191 -12.79 -30.36 10.40
CA THR A 191 -13.55 -31.36 9.64
C THR A 191 -14.72 -30.77 8.86
N SER A 192 -15.14 -29.54 9.17
CA SER A 192 -16.17 -28.83 8.42
C SER A 192 -15.62 -28.27 7.11
N PRO A 193 -16.24 -28.58 5.95
CA PRO A 193 -15.89 -27.97 4.66
C PRO A 193 -15.97 -26.44 4.66
N GLU A 194 -16.89 -25.86 5.44
CA GLU A 194 -17.06 -24.41 5.53
C GLU A 194 -15.85 -23.73 6.17
N TYR A 195 -15.41 -24.21 7.33
CA TYR A 195 -14.26 -23.64 8.03
C TYR A 195 -12.96 -23.85 7.23
N LEU A 196 -12.83 -25.00 6.55
CA LEU A 196 -11.73 -25.24 5.61
C LEU A 196 -11.73 -24.22 4.45
N ALA A 197 -12.91 -23.86 3.92
CA ALA A 197 -13.02 -22.82 2.91
C ALA A 197 -12.55 -21.45 3.45
N TRP A 198 -12.95 -21.09 4.67
CA TRP A 198 -12.51 -19.83 5.29
C TRP A 198 -11.01 -19.79 5.62
N LEU A 199 -10.42 -20.93 5.99
CA LEU A 199 -8.97 -21.10 6.12
C LEU A 199 -8.20 -20.94 4.81
N LEU A 200 -8.88 -20.94 3.65
CA LEU A 200 -8.28 -20.62 2.35
C LEU A 200 -8.61 -19.20 1.89
N ILE A 201 -9.87 -18.77 2.07
CA ILE A 201 -10.35 -17.45 1.62
C ILE A 201 -9.65 -16.32 2.38
N VAL A 202 -9.57 -16.41 3.71
CA VAL A 202 -8.99 -15.32 4.52
C VAL A 202 -7.50 -15.14 4.21
N PRO A 203 -6.65 -16.20 4.18
CA PRO A 203 -5.25 -16.03 3.81
C PRO A 203 -5.05 -15.51 2.39
N ALA A 204 -5.86 -15.96 1.43
CA ALA A 204 -5.82 -15.44 0.06
C ALA A 204 -6.15 -13.94 0.02
N LEU A 205 -7.17 -13.52 0.75
CA LEU A 205 -7.59 -12.12 0.84
C LEU A 205 -6.51 -11.24 1.48
N VAL A 206 -5.93 -11.69 2.60
CA VAL A 206 -4.86 -10.96 3.30
C VAL A 206 -3.60 -10.91 2.43
N GLY A 207 -3.24 -12.01 1.77
CA GLY A 207 -2.13 -12.07 0.81
C GLY A 207 -2.30 -11.10 -0.36
N TYR A 208 -3.50 -11.01 -0.90
CA TYR A 208 -3.83 -10.05 -1.97
C TYR A 208 -3.65 -8.59 -1.51
N PHE A 209 -4.20 -8.22 -0.36
CA PHE A 209 -4.05 -6.85 0.16
C PHE A 209 -2.60 -6.54 0.56
N ALA A 210 -1.88 -7.52 1.12
CA ALA A 210 -0.46 -7.38 1.41
C ALA A 210 0.35 -7.11 0.12
N MET A 211 0.05 -7.82 -0.97
CA MET A 211 0.68 -7.61 -2.26
C MET A 211 0.38 -6.22 -2.82
N ASN A 212 -0.84 -5.70 -2.68
CA ASN A 212 -1.17 -4.34 -3.14
C ASN A 212 -0.32 -3.28 -2.42
N PHE A 213 0.02 -3.51 -1.14
CA PHE A 213 0.87 -2.61 -0.36
C PHE A 213 2.29 -2.46 -0.94
N THR A 214 2.73 -3.34 -1.85
CA THR A 214 4.01 -3.16 -2.59
C THR A 214 4.09 -1.78 -3.24
N GLY A 215 2.99 -1.27 -3.81
CA GLY A 215 2.90 0.03 -4.48
C GLY A 215 2.96 1.25 -3.54
N ALA A 216 2.76 1.03 -2.23
CA ALA A 216 2.84 2.07 -1.20
C ALA A 216 4.10 1.93 -0.32
N SER A 217 4.85 0.84 -0.45
CA SER A 217 6.02 0.54 0.38
C SER A 217 7.33 1.06 -0.20
N THR A 218 8.31 1.33 0.66
CA THR A 218 9.69 1.64 0.27
C THR A 218 10.57 0.40 0.06
N TYR A 219 10.04 -0.80 0.34
CA TYR A 219 10.80 -2.06 0.30
C TYR A 219 10.96 -2.63 -1.11
N THR A 220 10.07 -2.27 -2.04
CA THR A 220 9.99 -2.91 -3.35
C THR A 220 10.56 -2.05 -4.46
N SER A 221 11.17 -2.72 -5.44
CA SER A 221 11.55 -2.14 -6.73
C SER A 221 10.55 -2.58 -7.80
N LEU A 222 10.48 -1.85 -8.92
CA LEU A 222 9.60 -2.20 -10.03
C LEU A 222 9.79 -3.65 -10.51
N SER A 223 11.05 -4.12 -10.59
CA SER A 223 11.35 -5.50 -10.96
C SER A 223 10.89 -6.50 -9.90
N GLY A 224 11.02 -6.15 -8.62
CA GLY A 224 10.49 -6.94 -7.50
C GLY A 224 8.98 -7.09 -7.56
N VAL A 225 8.24 -5.99 -7.75
CA VAL A 225 6.77 -6.01 -7.88
C VAL A 225 6.34 -6.83 -9.09
N LYS A 226 6.98 -6.64 -10.26
CA LYS A 226 6.69 -7.45 -11.46
C LYS A 226 6.94 -8.94 -11.24
N LYS A 227 7.95 -9.29 -10.45
CA LYS A 227 8.20 -10.69 -10.07
C LYS A 227 7.07 -11.18 -9.18
N GLU A 228 6.70 -10.44 -8.15
CA GLU A 228 5.65 -10.83 -7.20
C GLU A 228 4.29 -11.02 -7.88
N MET A 229 3.91 -10.17 -8.83
CA MET A 229 2.63 -10.29 -9.56
C MET A 229 2.57 -11.47 -10.55
N ARG A 230 3.71 -12.09 -10.89
CA ARG A 230 3.76 -13.23 -11.81
C ARG A 230 3.62 -14.58 -11.09
N TRP A 231 3.72 -14.57 -9.76
CA TRP A 231 3.70 -15.76 -8.91
C TRP A 231 2.30 -15.96 -8.33
#